data_AF-A0A8K1C2V5-F1
#
_entry.id   AF-A0A8K1C2V5-F1
#
_cell.length_a   1.000
_cell.length_b   1.000
_cell.length_c   1.000
_cell.angle_alpha   90.00
_cell.angle_beta   90.00
_cell.angle_gamma   90.00
#
_symmetry.space_group_name_H-M   'P 1'
#
loop_
_entity.id
_entity.type
_entity.pdbx_description
1 polymer ?
#
loop_
_entity_poly.entity_id
_entity_poly.type
_entity_poly.pdbx_seq_one_letter_code
_entity_poly.pdbx_strand_id
1 'polypeptide(L)'
;MLLASALVATADRPRDMEEGARKEGGNQPALDLHALLEEIDRMDNKPRRQSSARRRLSSRDPEYLEDDEEDEPQREKSTRVELRHAEERVRQLEAQLLDAEETICHLKAEKLEAWRQVERLSQALERHDGALSDDTQADMTRGHGEGALQSLRDANDVVVRYRNQIYELESRLSDAQQYHTLEQEERMAVIREQEREILVLKERLDDVHEHAEEWQTRYEELLAATRQQRKPSPPPRTNSSTALLEEFDDTPTSSSSWRTPRSSGGIEFAWQEDLIRHPTPHFDLDSPEVQYLLQSWTQNIKKLQYIRTWLTHVVVETADLPDDFPMGIELPRLLPEIRDGFLTLVVPLLRKQTRREIQVHTRQYNDDYHTDVRIRVVPRLP
;
A
#
# COMPACT_ATOMS: atom_id res chain seq x y z
N MET A 1 -60.63 15.87 49.79
CA MET A 1 -61.67 16.31 48.83
C MET A 1 -61.41 15.59 47.53
N LEU A 2 -62.39 14.79 47.08
CA LEU A 2 -62.65 14.24 45.74
C LEU A 2 -61.52 13.35 45.13
N LEU A 3 -61.59 11.99 45.14
CA LEU A 3 -62.43 11.08 44.31
C LEU A 3 -62.35 11.44 42.80
N ALA A 4 -62.17 10.55 41.82
CA ALA A 4 -62.18 9.09 41.75
C ALA A 4 -61.73 8.63 40.33
N SER A 5 -61.42 7.34 40.21
CA SER A 5 -61.84 6.36 39.19
C SER A 5 -61.69 6.56 37.66
N ALA A 6 -61.23 5.44 37.05
CA ALA A 6 -61.67 4.79 35.81
C ALA A 6 -61.16 5.31 34.44
N LEU A 7 -60.52 4.45 33.65
CA LEU A 7 -61.20 3.56 32.68
C LEU A 7 -60.24 2.61 31.95
N VAL A 8 -60.69 1.36 31.83
CA VAL A 8 -60.27 0.34 30.85
C VAL A 8 -61.05 0.57 29.56
N ALA A 9 -60.38 0.66 28.41
CA ALA A 9 -60.96 0.45 27.06
C ALA A 9 -59.79 0.30 26.07
N THR A 10 -59.46 -0.93 25.65
CA THR A 10 -59.85 -1.57 24.38
C THR A 10 -59.39 -0.85 23.12
N ALA A 11 -58.54 -1.56 22.36
CA ALA A 11 -58.49 -1.62 20.90
C ALA A 11 -58.44 -0.30 20.12
N ASP A 12 -57.29 0.00 19.50
CA ASP A 12 -57.31 0.00 18.04
C ASP A 12 -55.92 -0.26 17.46
N ARG A 13 -55.90 -1.13 16.47
CA ARG A 13 -54.71 -1.66 15.80
C ARG A 13 -54.75 -1.04 14.41
N PRO A 14 -53.86 -0.09 14.04
CA PRO A 14 -53.79 0.32 12.65
C PRO A 14 -53.16 -0.82 11.83
N ARG A 15 -54.04 -1.69 11.32
CA ARG A 15 -53.90 -2.23 9.95
C ARG A 15 -53.96 -1.04 9.00
N ASP A 16 -53.31 -1.20 7.85
CA ASP A 16 -53.29 -0.27 6.71
C ASP A 16 -52.03 0.63 6.63
N MET A 17 -50.87 0.00 6.49
CA MET A 17 -49.68 0.57 5.80
C MET A 17 -48.97 -0.54 4.98
N GLU A 18 -49.73 -1.44 4.36
CA GLU A 18 -49.26 -2.38 3.33
C GLU A 18 -49.93 -2.04 1.99
N GLU A 19 -49.60 -0.90 1.38
CA GLU A 19 -49.80 -0.71 -0.06
C GLU A 19 -49.06 0.55 -0.53
N GLY A 20 -47.82 0.39 -1.04
CA GLY A 20 -47.09 1.55 -1.55
C GLY A 20 -45.60 1.37 -1.86
N ALA A 21 -45.15 0.19 -2.30
CA ALA A 21 -43.79 0.04 -2.84
C ALA A 21 -43.78 -0.96 -4.00
N ARG A 22 -44.60 -0.68 -5.02
CA ARG A 22 -44.49 -1.32 -6.34
C ARG A 22 -43.87 -0.31 -7.31
N LYS A 23 -42.72 -0.73 -7.86
CA LYS A 23 -42.14 -0.31 -9.15
C LYS A 23 -41.50 1.09 -9.20
N GLU A 24 -40.31 1.19 -8.61
CA GLU A 24 -39.21 1.84 -9.34
C GLU A 24 -38.18 0.77 -9.67
N GLY A 25 -38.45 0.05 -10.76
CA GLY A 25 -37.40 -0.64 -11.49
C GLY A 25 -36.51 0.44 -12.09
N GLY A 26 -35.53 0.89 -11.30
CA GLY A 26 -34.42 1.70 -11.77
C GLY A 26 -33.77 0.96 -12.91
N ASN A 27 -34.00 1.46 -14.11
CA ASN A 27 -33.30 1.12 -15.33
C ASN A 27 -31.84 1.57 -15.12
N GLN A 28 -31.07 0.80 -14.35
CA GLN A 28 -29.63 0.90 -14.34
C GLN A 28 -29.22 0.65 -15.79
N PRO A 29 -28.55 1.59 -16.47
CA PRO A 29 -27.98 1.31 -17.77
C PRO A 29 -27.05 0.13 -17.52
N ALA A 30 -27.38 -1.04 -18.10
CA ALA A 30 -26.43 -2.12 -18.21
C ALA A 30 -25.17 -1.48 -18.80
N LEU A 31 -24.13 -1.36 -17.98
CA LEU A 31 -22.83 -0.89 -18.42
C LEU A 31 -22.49 -1.80 -19.58
N ASP A 32 -22.57 -1.25 -20.79
CA ASP A 32 -22.35 -1.97 -22.02
C ASP A 32 -20.86 -2.28 -22.03
N LEU A 33 -20.51 -3.44 -21.44
CA LEU A 33 -19.15 -3.96 -21.38
C LEU A 33 -18.55 -4.05 -22.79
N HIS A 34 -19.39 -4.15 -23.82
CA HIS A 34 -18.97 -4.11 -25.21
C HIS A 34 -18.48 -2.71 -25.64
N ALA A 35 -19.12 -1.63 -25.17
CA ALA A 35 -18.67 -0.27 -25.44
C ALA A 35 -17.35 0.06 -24.73
N LEU A 36 -17.16 -0.44 -23.50
CA LEU A 36 -15.89 -0.32 -22.77
C LEU A 36 -14.75 -1.10 -23.42
N LEU A 37 -15.02 -2.32 -23.93
CA LEU A 37 -14.04 -3.10 -24.67
C LEU A 37 -13.67 -2.45 -26.01
N GLU A 38 -14.62 -1.85 -26.72
CA GLU A 38 -14.32 -1.08 -27.94
C GLU A 38 -13.48 0.18 -27.66
N GLU A 39 -13.66 0.82 -26.51
CA GLU A 39 -12.88 2.00 -26.13
C GLU A 39 -11.43 1.63 -25.77
N ILE A 40 -11.22 0.47 -25.14
CA ILE A 40 -9.88 -0.09 -24.87
C ILE A 40 -9.17 -0.46 -26.19
N ASP A 41 -9.86 -1.13 -27.12
CA ASP A 41 -9.30 -1.46 -28.44
C ASP A 41 -8.99 -0.21 -29.29
N ARG A 42 -9.75 0.88 -29.12
CA ARG A 42 -9.45 2.18 -29.76
C ARG A 42 -8.23 2.88 -29.17
N MET A 43 -7.97 2.70 -27.87
CA MET A 43 -6.80 3.30 -27.24
C MET A 43 -5.49 2.60 -27.65
N ASP A 44 -5.52 1.28 -27.81
CA ASP A 44 -4.34 0.50 -28.24
C ASP A 44 -4.02 0.65 -29.74
N ASN A 45 -5.01 0.98 -30.58
CA ASN A 45 -4.81 1.17 -32.03
C ASN A 45 -4.53 2.62 -32.45
N LYS A 46 -4.24 3.54 -31.52
CA LYS A 46 -3.83 4.90 -31.91
C LYS A 46 -2.49 4.79 -32.66
N PRO A 47 -2.42 5.14 -33.96
CA PRO A 47 -1.22 4.95 -34.75
C PRO A 47 -0.13 5.83 -34.15
N ARG A 48 0.84 5.17 -33.50
CA ARG A 48 2.09 5.74 -33.03
C ARG A 48 2.68 6.52 -34.20
N ARG A 49 2.61 7.86 -34.12
CA ARG A 49 3.15 8.76 -35.15
C ARG A 49 4.60 8.35 -35.38
N GLN A 50 4.83 7.64 -36.49
CA GLN A 50 6.16 7.27 -36.92
C GLN A 50 6.84 8.55 -37.35
N SER A 51 7.64 9.11 -36.45
CA SER A 51 8.59 10.18 -36.69
C SER A 51 9.63 9.69 -37.71
N SER A 52 9.24 9.73 -38.99
CA SER A 52 10.08 9.43 -40.13
C SER A 52 11.00 10.64 -40.39
N ALA A 53 11.94 10.87 -39.48
CA ALA A 53 13.01 11.83 -39.66
C ALA A 53 14.25 11.10 -40.20
N ARG A 54 14.31 11.07 -41.54
CA ARG A 54 15.52 11.03 -42.39
C ARG A 54 16.86 10.72 -41.69
N ARG A 55 17.28 9.45 -41.72
CA ARG A 55 18.72 9.12 -41.76
C ARG A 55 19.28 9.45 -43.14
N ARG A 56 19.92 10.61 -43.27
CA ARG A 56 20.95 10.82 -44.28
C ARG A 56 22.27 10.35 -43.68
N LEU A 57 22.73 9.20 -44.17
CA LEU A 57 24.07 8.66 -43.93
C LEU A 57 25.11 9.67 -44.45
N SER A 58 25.69 10.46 -43.53
CA SER A 58 26.94 11.16 -43.77
C SER A 58 28.03 10.32 -43.14
N SER A 59 28.81 9.66 -44.00
CA SER A 59 30.10 9.05 -43.67
C SER A 59 30.97 10.13 -43.03
N ARG A 60 31.12 10.09 -41.69
CA ARG A 60 32.01 10.97 -40.95
C ARG A 60 32.87 10.07 -40.08
N ASP A 61 34.17 10.18 -40.30
CA ASP A 61 35.21 9.35 -39.70
C ASP A 61 35.11 9.34 -38.17
N PRO A 62 35.27 8.16 -37.52
CA PRO A 62 35.26 8.03 -36.08
C PRO A 62 36.68 8.27 -35.58
N GLU A 63 37.00 9.52 -35.25
CA GLU A 63 38.20 9.82 -34.48
C GLU A 63 37.78 10.60 -33.23
N TYR A 64 37.90 9.89 -32.09
CA TYR A 64 37.90 10.37 -30.71
C TYR A 64 36.60 10.92 -30.11
N LEU A 65 35.75 10.02 -29.62
CA LEU A 65 34.85 10.23 -28.49
C LEU A 65 34.85 8.94 -27.65
N GLU A 66 35.93 8.75 -26.89
CA GLU A 66 35.93 7.83 -25.75
C GLU A 66 35.41 8.61 -24.53
N ASP A 67 34.62 7.93 -23.69
CA ASP A 67 34.32 8.25 -22.28
C ASP A 67 33.02 8.99 -21.90
N ASP A 68 31.84 8.56 -22.37
CA ASP A 68 30.56 8.87 -21.67
C ASP A 68 29.47 7.76 -21.80
N GLU A 69 29.85 6.50 -22.11
CA GLU A 69 28.91 5.36 -22.22
C GLU A 69 28.69 4.57 -20.90
N GLU A 70 29.28 4.97 -19.77
CA GLU A 70 29.25 4.15 -18.55
C GLU A 70 27.99 4.29 -17.66
N ASP A 71 27.13 5.30 -17.88
CA ASP A 71 25.99 5.60 -16.99
C ASP A 71 24.63 4.97 -17.41
N GLU A 72 24.44 4.58 -18.68
CA GLU A 72 23.25 3.81 -19.10
C GLU A 72 23.05 2.46 -18.40
N PRO A 73 24.09 1.62 -18.19
CA PRO A 73 23.89 0.28 -17.65
C PRO A 73 23.44 0.29 -16.18
N GLN A 74 23.62 1.39 -15.44
CA GLN A 74 23.13 1.50 -14.06
C GLN A 74 21.64 1.82 -14.00
N ARG A 75 21.13 2.68 -14.89
CA ARG A 75 19.68 2.97 -14.95
C ARG A 75 18.88 1.75 -15.36
N GLU A 76 19.36 0.99 -16.34
CA GLU A 76 18.73 -0.28 -16.73
C GLU A 76 18.72 -1.32 -15.61
N LYS A 77 19.78 -1.35 -14.79
CA LYS A 77 19.82 -2.24 -13.61
C LYS A 77 18.80 -1.81 -12.57
N SER A 78 18.65 -0.51 -12.31
CA SER A 78 17.66 0.00 -11.35
C SER A 78 16.23 -0.33 -11.78
N THR A 79 15.88 -0.04 -13.04
CA THR A 79 14.53 -0.32 -13.56
C THR A 79 14.20 -1.81 -13.57
N ARG A 80 15.20 -2.68 -13.83
CA ARG A 80 15.02 -4.14 -13.73
C ARG A 80 14.78 -4.61 -12.30
N VAL A 81 15.40 -3.99 -11.30
CA VAL A 81 15.17 -4.33 -9.89
C VAL A 81 13.76 -3.90 -9.45
N GLU A 82 13.34 -2.70 -9.85
CA GLU A 82 11.99 -2.20 -9.57
C GLU A 82 10.91 -3.06 -10.23
N LEU A 83 11.11 -3.45 -11.50
CA LEU A 83 10.20 -4.36 -12.21
C LEU A 83 10.06 -5.69 -11.47
N ARG A 84 11.18 -6.30 -11.04
CA ARG A 84 11.15 -7.55 -10.27
C ARG A 84 10.41 -7.42 -8.95
N HIS A 85 10.58 -6.29 -8.25
CA HIS A 85 9.85 -6.04 -7.01
C HIS A 85 8.35 -5.87 -7.27
N ALA A 86 7.96 -5.20 -8.35
CA ALA A 86 6.56 -5.09 -8.75
C ALA A 86 5.95 -6.46 -9.10
N GLU A 87 6.67 -7.28 -9.86
CA GLU A 87 6.26 -8.66 -10.20
C GLU A 87 6.07 -9.53 -8.95
N GLU A 88 6.99 -9.46 -7.98
CA GLU A 88 6.86 -10.21 -6.73
C GLU A 88 5.64 -9.77 -5.90
N ARG A 89 5.37 -8.45 -5.87
CA ARG A 89 4.18 -7.92 -5.21
C ARG A 89 2.89 -8.37 -5.89
N VAL A 90 2.85 -8.44 -7.22
CA VAL A 90 1.71 -8.99 -7.97
C VAL A 90 1.49 -10.45 -7.59
N ARG A 91 2.56 -11.26 -7.59
CA ARG A 91 2.49 -12.67 -7.20
C ARG A 91 1.98 -12.86 -5.76
N GLN A 92 2.39 -11.99 -4.83
CA GLN A 92 1.89 -12.02 -3.45
C GLN A 92 0.39 -11.68 -3.36
N LEU A 93 -0.07 -10.71 -4.15
CA LEU A 93 -1.48 -10.34 -4.19
C LEU A 93 -2.35 -11.43 -4.82
N GLU A 94 -1.86 -12.08 -5.88
CA GLU A 94 -2.53 -13.24 -6.50
C GLU A 94 -2.68 -14.40 -5.50
N ALA A 95 -1.64 -14.69 -4.71
CA ALA A 95 -1.72 -15.72 -3.67
C ALA A 95 -2.74 -15.37 -2.57
N GLN A 96 -2.80 -14.10 -2.15
CA GLN A 96 -3.80 -13.64 -1.18
C GLN A 96 -5.22 -13.68 -1.73
N LEU A 97 -5.40 -13.41 -3.03
CA LEU A 97 -6.70 -13.50 -3.69
C LEU A 97 -7.20 -14.95 -3.73
N LEU A 98 -6.33 -15.90 -4.05
CA LEU A 98 -6.62 -17.34 -4.03
C LEU A 98 -7.04 -17.84 -2.63
N ASP A 99 -6.32 -17.44 -1.57
CA ASP A 99 -6.68 -17.76 -0.18
C ASP A 99 -8.05 -17.18 0.20
N ALA A 100 -8.33 -15.93 -0.20
CA ALA A 100 -9.64 -15.31 0.01
C ALA A 100 -10.76 -16.05 -0.76
N GLU A 101 -10.52 -16.50 -1.99
CA GLU A 101 -11.48 -17.30 -2.75
C GLU A 101 -11.79 -18.64 -2.08
N GLU A 102 -10.79 -19.32 -1.52
CA GLU A 102 -10.96 -20.56 -0.76
C GLU A 102 -11.84 -20.33 0.48
N THR A 103 -11.58 -19.27 1.26
CA THR A 103 -12.42 -18.94 2.42
C THR A 103 -13.88 -18.64 2.04
N ILE A 104 -14.12 -17.94 0.93
CA ILE A 104 -15.46 -17.67 0.42
C ILE A 104 -16.17 -18.98 0.03
N CYS A 105 -15.46 -19.92 -0.59
CA CYS A 105 -15.99 -21.24 -0.91
C CYS A 105 -16.40 -22.03 0.35
N HIS A 106 -15.59 -22.01 1.40
CA HIS A 106 -15.93 -22.64 2.68
C HIS A 106 -17.16 -22.02 3.33
N LEU A 107 -17.22 -20.70 3.42
CA LEU A 107 -18.37 -19.99 3.99
C LEU A 107 -19.66 -20.23 3.20
N LYS A 108 -19.57 -20.32 1.86
CA LYS A 108 -20.72 -20.68 1.01
C LYS A 108 -21.20 -22.12 1.29
N ALA A 109 -20.28 -23.06 1.47
CA ALA A 109 -20.63 -24.44 1.80
C ALA A 109 -21.32 -24.54 3.17
N GLU A 110 -20.77 -23.88 4.19
CA GLU A 110 -21.34 -23.83 5.54
C GLU A 110 -22.74 -23.19 5.55
N LYS A 111 -22.91 -22.05 4.84
CA LYS A 111 -24.23 -21.43 4.65
C LYS A 111 -25.23 -22.42 4.05
N LEU A 112 -24.83 -23.15 3.01
CA LEU A 112 -25.72 -24.09 2.32
C LEU A 112 -26.08 -25.29 3.22
N GLU A 113 -25.17 -25.77 4.05
CA GLU A 113 -25.45 -26.79 5.06
C GLU A 113 -26.42 -26.31 6.14
N ALA A 114 -26.22 -25.09 6.65
CA ALA A 114 -27.15 -24.46 7.60
C ALA A 114 -28.57 -24.33 7.00
N TRP A 115 -28.68 -23.92 5.73
CA TRP A 115 -29.97 -23.88 5.02
C TRP A 115 -30.64 -25.26 4.93
N ARG A 116 -29.89 -26.31 4.60
CA ARG A 116 -30.43 -27.69 4.60
C ARG A 116 -30.86 -28.16 5.99
N GLN A 117 -30.23 -27.67 7.06
CA GLN A 117 -30.63 -28.00 8.42
C GLN A 117 -31.94 -27.31 8.80
N VAL A 118 -32.08 -26.02 8.45
CA VAL A 118 -33.34 -25.28 8.61
C VAL A 118 -34.47 -25.98 7.85
N GLU A 119 -34.25 -26.39 6.60
CA GLU A 119 -35.25 -27.11 5.79
C GLU A 119 -35.67 -28.44 6.44
N ARG A 120 -34.72 -29.23 6.97
CA ARG A 120 -35.01 -30.47 7.70
C ARG A 120 -35.87 -30.22 8.95
N LEU A 121 -35.57 -29.16 9.70
CA LEU A 121 -36.35 -28.77 10.88
C LEU A 121 -37.76 -28.32 10.50
N SER A 122 -37.92 -27.54 9.42
CA SER A 122 -39.22 -27.14 8.89
C SER A 122 -40.07 -28.34 8.48
N GLN A 123 -39.51 -29.31 7.74
CA GLN A 123 -40.23 -30.53 7.36
C GLN A 123 -40.62 -31.40 8.56
N ALA A 124 -39.76 -31.48 9.59
CA ALA A 124 -40.08 -32.22 10.80
C ALA A 124 -41.25 -31.56 11.57
N LEU A 125 -41.29 -30.23 11.59
CA LEU A 125 -42.37 -29.46 12.19
C LEU A 125 -43.70 -29.68 11.44
N GLU A 126 -43.69 -29.62 10.10
CA GLU A 126 -44.88 -29.88 9.27
C GLU A 126 -45.44 -31.30 9.45
N ARG A 127 -44.57 -32.31 9.58
CA ARG A 127 -45.01 -33.70 9.86
C ARG A 127 -45.61 -33.85 11.25
N HIS A 128 -45.07 -33.16 12.24
CA HIS A 128 -45.61 -33.19 13.60
C HIS A 128 -46.99 -32.52 13.68
N ASP A 129 -47.19 -31.42 12.95
CA ASP A 129 -48.47 -30.71 12.88
C ASP A 129 -49.55 -31.55 12.14
N GLY A 130 -49.16 -32.29 11.11
CA GLY A 130 -50.05 -33.22 10.39
C GLY A 130 -50.45 -34.46 11.20
N ALA A 131 -49.53 -35.04 11.97
CA ALA A 131 -49.77 -36.27 12.75
C ALA A 131 -50.70 -36.05 13.96
N LEU A 132 -50.81 -34.83 14.48
CA LEU A 132 -51.74 -34.48 15.55
C LEU A 132 -53.21 -34.38 15.09
N SER A 133 -53.47 -34.42 13.78
CA SER A 133 -54.82 -34.22 13.22
C SER A 133 -55.66 -35.49 13.03
N ASP A 134 -55.08 -36.70 13.06
CA ASP A 134 -55.82 -37.92 12.63
C ASP A 134 -56.08 -38.97 13.73
N ASP A 135 -55.32 -39.04 14.83
CA ASP A 135 -55.40 -40.19 15.77
C ASP A 135 -55.78 -39.87 17.24
N THR A 136 -56.13 -38.63 17.59
CA THR A 136 -56.29 -38.26 19.02
C THR A 136 -57.63 -37.63 19.38
N GLN A 137 -58.74 -38.16 18.85
CA GLN A 137 -60.08 -37.80 19.34
C GLN A 137 -60.65 -38.78 20.38
N ALA A 138 -59.97 -39.87 20.75
CA ALA A 138 -60.59 -40.92 21.57
C ALA A 138 -60.10 -41.11 23.01
N ASP A 139 -58.85 -40.80 23.42
CA ASP A 139 -58.41 -41.31 24.73
C ASP A 139 -57.26 -40.56 25.44
N MET A 140 -57.44 -39.30 25.87
CA MET A 140 -56.47 -38.64 26.78
C MET A 140 -57.06 -37.56 27.71
N THR A 141 -58.26 -37.76 28.25
CA THR A 141 -58.75 -36.94 29.39
C THR A 141 -58.22 -37.46 30.72
N ARG A 142 -56.91 -37.35 30.98
CA ARG A 142 -56.36 -37.12 32.35
C ARG A 142 -54.82 -37.06 32.37
N GLY A 143 -54.27 -35.84 32.46
CA GLY A 143 -53.07 -35.59 33.27
C GLY A 143 -51.70 -35.48 32.58
N HIS A 144 -51.58 -35.52 31.25
CA HIS A 144 -50.28 -35.38 30.55
C HIS A 144 -50.15 -34.14 29.63
N GLY A 145 -51.18 -33.28 29.56
CA GLY A 145 -51.20 -32.13 28.64
C GLY A 145 -50.25 -30.98 28.99
N GLU A 146 -49.85 -30.81 30.25
CA GLU A 146 -48.97 -29.69 30.64
C GLU A 146 -47.53 -29.85 30.15
N GLY A 147 -47.01 -31.08 30.10
CA GLY A 147 -45.64 -31.34 29.61
C GLY A 147 -45.48 -31.08 28.11
N ALA A 148 -46.50 -31.42 27.31
CA ALA A 148 -46.49 -31.17 25.87
C ALA A 148 -46.53 -29.66 25.54
N LEU A 149 -47.32 -28.88 26.27
CA LEU A 149 -47.37 -27.43 26.10
C LEU A 149 -46.05 -26.75 26.51
N GLN A 150 -45.38 -27.26 27.55
CA GLN A 150 -44.07 -26.75 27.93
C GLN A 150 -43.01 -27.06 26.87
N SER A 151 -43.00 -28.29 26.34
CA SER A 151 -42.08 -28.68 25.26
C SER A 151 -42.27 -27.84 23.98
N LEU A 152 -43.51 -27.48 23.64
CA LEU A 152 -43.81 -26.60 22.51
C LEU A 152 -43.31 -25.16 22.74
N ARG A 153 -43.43 -24.64 23.97
CA ARG A 153 -42.88 -23.32 24.33
C ARG A 153 -41.36 -23.31 24.23
N ASP A 154 -40.70 -24.32 24.77
CA ASP A 154 -39.25 -24.42 24.73
C ASP A 154 -38.73 -24.52 23.28
N ALA A 155 -39.44 -25.27 22.42
CA ALA A 155 -39.12 -25.35 20.99
C ALA A 155 -39.30 -23.99 20.28
N ASN A 156 -40.38 -23.27 20.58
CA ASN A 156 -40.61 -21.93 20.01
C ASN A 156 -39.54 -20.92 20.43
N ASP A 157 -39.09 -20.96 21.70
CA ASP A 157 -38.02 -20.11 22.20
C ASP A 157 -36.67 -20.38 21.51
N VAL A 158 -36.42 -21.64 21.14
CA VAL A 158 -35.25 -22.02 20.34
C VAL A 158 -35.37 -21.49 18.90
N VAL A 159 -36.54 -21.60 18.27
CA VAL A 159 -36.79 -21.07 16.92
C VAL A 159 -36.62 -19.55 16.88
N VAL A 160 -37.16 -18.83 17.88
CA VAL A 160 -37.00 -17.37 17.99
C VAL A 160 -35.53 -16.98 18.14
N ARG A 161 -34.74 -17.73 18.94
CA ARG A 161 -33.30 -17.50 19.07
C ARG A 161 -32.55 -17.68 17.76
N TYR A 162 -32.80 -18.77 17.04
CA TYR A 162 -32.17 -18.99 15.74
C TYR A 162 -32.59 -17.94 14.70
N ARG A 163 -33.84 -17.51 14.71
CA ARG A 163 -34.31 -16.45 13.81
C ARG A 163 -33.60 -15.13 14.08
N ASN A 164 -33.44 -14.74 15.35
CA ASN A 164 -32.68 -13.55 15.72
C ASN A 164 -31.21 -13.66 15.31
N GLN A 165 -30.60 -14.84 15.48
CA GLN A 165 -29.23 -15.09 15.05
C GLN A 165 -29.08 -15.01 13.53
N ILE A 166 -30.05 -15.53 12.76
CA ILE A 166 -30.05 -15.40 11.29
C ILE A 166 -30.11 -13.92 10.90
N TYR A 167 -31.00 -13.13 11.49
CA TYR A 167 -31.08 -11.70 11.20
C TYR A 167 -29.79 -10.94 11.56
N GLU A 168 -29.15 -11.28 12.69
CA GLU A 168 -27.86 -10.70 13.07
C GLU A 168 -26.77 -11.05 12.06
N LEU A 169 -26.69 -12.31 11.63
CA LEU A 169 -25.73 -12.76 10.62
C LEU A 169 -25.98 -12.14 9.25
N GLU A 170 -27.25 -11.98 8.85
CA GLU A 170 -27.63 -11.28 7.62
C GLU A 170 -27.22 -9.80 7.66
N SER A 171 -27.46 -9.12 8.79
CA SER A 171 -27.00 -7.75 9.00
C SER A 171 -25.47 -7.65 8.89
N ARG A 172 -24.74 -8.52 9.59
CA ARG A 172 -23.27 -8.54 9.56
C ARG A 172 -22.72 -8.86 8.17
N LEU A 173 -23.37 -9.74 7.42
CA LEU A 173 -23.01 -10.04 6.03
C LEU A 173 -23.21 -8.81 5.15
N SER A 174 -24.35 -8.13 5.31
CA SER A 174 -24.65 -6.91 4.54
C SER A 174 -23.66 -5.79 4.85
N ASP A 175 -23.32 -5.58 6.12
CA ASP A 175 -22.33 -4.59 6.55
C ASP A 175 -20.94 -4.90 5.98
N ALA A 176 -20.53 -6.17 6.02
CA ALA A 176 -19.26 -6.61 5.46
C ALA A 176 -19.18 -6.41 3.93
N GLN A 177 -20.29 -6.65 3.21
CA GLN A 177 -20.38 -6.41 1.77
C GLN A 177 -20.28 -4.92 1.43
N GLN A 178 -20.96 -4.06 2.21
CA GLN A 178 -20.85 -2.61 2.04
C GLN A 178 -19.43 -2.11 2.33
N TYR A 179 -18.81 -2.58 3.41
CA TYR A 179 -17.43 -2.24 3.75
C TYR A 179 -16.46 -2.65 2.64
N HIS A 180 -16.60 -3.87 2.10
CA HIS A 180 -15.76 -4.33 1.00
C HIS A 180 -15.92 -3.47 -0.26
N THR A 181 -17.15 -3.03 -0.56
CA THR A 181 -17.44 -2.15 -1.70
C THR A 181 -16.77 -0.79 -1.53
N LEU A 182 -16.88 -0.18 -0.34
CA LEU A 182 -16.22 1.07 -0.01
C LEU A 182 -14.68 0.94 -0.08
N GLU A 183 -14.12 -0.16 0.44
CA GLU A 183 -12.68 -0.42 0.36
C GLU A 183 -12.21 -0.56 -1.10
N GLN A 184 -13.00 -1.22 -1.97
CA GLN A 184 -12.71 -1.28 -3.40
C GLN A 184 -12.75 0.10 -4.05
N GLU A 185 -13.75 0.94 -3.73
CA GLU A 185 -13.85 2.31 -4.23
C GLU A 185 -12.67 3.18 -3.80
N GLU A 186 -12.25 3.08 -2.53
CA GLU A 186 -11.08 3.77 -2.00
C GLU A 186 -9.79 3.34 -2.72
N ARG A 187 -9.59 2.03 -2.90
CA ARG A 187 -8.44 1.50 -3.66
C ARG A 187 -8.45 2.01 -5.11
N MET A 188 -9.61 2.03 -5.76
CA MET A 188 -9.75 2.57 -7.12
C MET A 188 -9.48 4.08 -7.17
N ALA A 189 -9.88 4.84 -6.15
CA ALA A 189 -9.60 6.27 -6.08
C ALA A 189 -8.09 6.56 -5.94
N VAL A 190 -7.37 5.78 -5.13
CA VAL A 190 -5.91 5.87 -5.01
C VAL A 190 -5.23 5.56 -6.34
N ILE A 191 -5.66 4.51 -7.04
CA ILE A 191 -5.12 4.16 -8.37
C ILE A 191 -5.31 5.33 -9.35
N ARG A 192 -6.51 5.93 -9.41
CA ARG A 192 -6.78 7.09 -10.28
C ARG A 192 -5.95 8.32 -9.94
N GLU A 193 -5.62 8.54 -8.66
CA GLU A 193 -4.72 9.63 -8.25
C GLU A 193 -3.28 9.33 -8.69
N GLN A 194 -2.79 8.11 -8.47
CA GLN A 194 -1.46 7.69 -8.90
C GLN A 194 -1.30 7.76 -10.42
N GLU A 195 -2.31 7.36 -11.19
CA GLU A 195 -2.33 7.51 -12.64
C GLU A 195 -2.20 8.98 -13.07
N ARG A 196 -2.88 9.89 -12.37
CA ARG A 196 -2.75 11.34 -12.61
C ARG A 196 -1.35 11.84 -12.27
N GLU A 197 -0.78 11.43 -11.15
CA GLU A 197 0.58 11.79 -10.76
C GLU A 197 1.60 11.31 -11.80
N ILE A 198 1.47 10.06 -12.27
CA ILE A 198 2.34 9.52 -13.33
C ILE A 198 2.22 10.32 -14.62
N LEU A 199 1.02 10.78 -15.00
CA LEU A 199 0.84 11.62 -16.18
C LEU A 199 1.56 12.97 -16.03
N VAL A 200 1.44 13.62 -14.87
CA VAL A 200 2.14 14.89 -14.58
C VAL A 200 3.66 14.69 -14.59
N LEU A 201 4.16 13.59 -14.02
CA LEU A 201 5.58 13.28 -14.01
C LEU A 201 6.11 12.99 -15.43
N LYS A 202 5.31 12.35 -16.29
CA LYS A 202 5.66 12.15 -17.71
C LYS A 202 5.74 13.47 -18.45
N GLU A 203 4.77 14.36 -18.28
CA GLU A 203 4.80 15.70 -18.88
C GLU A 203 6.06 16.47 -18.46
N ARG A 204 6.40 16.47 -17.16
CA ARG A 204 7.62 17.10 -16.66
C ARG A 204 8.90 16.45 -17.21
N LEU A 205 8.90 15.14 -17.43
CA LEU A 205 10.04 14.43 -18.03
C LEU A 205 10.22 14.84 -19.50
N ASP A 206 9.12 14.95 -20.25
CA ASP A 206 9.13 15.41 -21.63
C ASP A 206 9.65 16.86 -21.71
N ASP A 207 9.19 17.77 -20.84
CA ASP A 207 9.71 19.14 -20.76
C ASP A 207 11.23 19.17 -20.54
N VAL A 208 11.74 18.39 -19.58
CA VAL A 208 13.19 18.32 -19.30
C VAL A 208 13.95 17.77 -20.50
N HIS A 209 13.37 16.81 -21.23
CA HIS A 209 13.95 16.26 -22.44
C HIS A 209 14.05 17.33 -23.54
N GLU A 210 12.98 18.10 -23.78
CA GLU A 210 12.98 19.22 -24.73
C GLU A 210 14.07 20.25 -24.36
N HIS A 211 14.18 20.63 -23.09
CA HIS A 211 15.21 21.56 -22.63
C HIS A 211 16.63 21.00 -22.84
N ALA A 212 16.84 19.70 -22.65
CA ALA A 212 18.13 19.06 -22.89
C ALA A 212 18.51 19.12 -24.38
N GLU A 213 17.55 18.84 -25.28
CA GLU A 213 17.75 18.97 -26.73
C GLU A 213 18.05 20.41 -27.16
N GLU A 214 17.37 21.41 -26.57
CA GLU A 214 17.66 22.82 -26.80
C GLU A 214 19.08 23.20 -26.37
N TRP A 215 19.50 22.76 -25.19
CA TRP A 215 20.86 23.01 -24.68
C TRP A 215 21.92 22.34 -25.55
N GLN A 216 21.67 21.11 -25.98
CA GLN A 216 22.55 20.39 -26.90
C GLN A 216 22.68 21.14 -28.23
N THR A 217 21.56 21.62 -28.80
CA THR A 217 21.55 22.42 -30.03
C THR A 217 22.37 23.71 -29.87
N ARG A 218 22.18 24.46 -28.77
CA ARG A 218 22.96 25.68 -28.48
C ARG A 218 24.45 25.39 -28.33
N TYR A 219 24.80 24.28 -27.70
CA TYR A 219 26.20 23.86 -27.56
C TYR A 219 26.84 23.57 -28.93
N GLU A 220 26.13 22.87 -29.81
CA GLU A 220 26.58 22.61 -31.19
C GLU A 220 26.75 23.90 -32.01
N GLU A 221 25.83 24.87 -31.87
CA GLU A 221 25.94 26.19 -32.50
C GLU A 221 27.17 26.97 -32.03
N LEU A 222 27.47 26.96 -30.73
CA LEU A 222 28.65 27.59 -30.15
C LEU A 222 29.96 26.95 -30.65
N LEU A 223 29.99 25.62 -30.76
CA LEU A 223 31.11 24.90 -31.37
C LEU A 223 31.29 25.27 -32.85
N ALA A 224 30.20 25.37 -33.60
CA ALA A 224 30.22 25.80 -35.00
C ALA A 224 30.73 27.24 -35.16
N ALA A 225 30.29 28.17 -34.31
CA ALA A 225 30.74 29.56 -34.30
C ALA A 225 32.25 29.69 -34.00
N THR A 226 32.76 28.91 -33.05
CA THR A 226 34.19 28.88 -32.69
C THR A 226 35.05 28.35 -33.84
N ARG A 227 34.57 27.35 -34.59
CA ARG A 227 35.22 26.86 -35.81
C ARG A 227 35.30 27.94 -36.91
N GLN A 228 34.27 28.77 -37.06
CA GLN A 228 34.27 29.87 -38.03
C GLN A 228 35.22 31.01 -37.66
N GLN A 229 35.42 31.29 -36.37
CA GLN A 229 36.38 32.29 -35.91
C GLN A 229 37.83 31.85 -36.12
N ARG A 230 38.11 30.54 -36.10
CA ARG A 230 39.36 29.95 -36.62
C ARG A 230 39.40 29.98 -38.15
N LYS A 231 39.14 31.14 -38.76
CA LYS A 231 39.58 31.38 -40.13
C LYS A 231 41.11 31.34 -40.08
N PRO A 232 41.79 30.47 -40.85
CA PRO A 232 43.24 30.33 -40.77
C PRO A 232 43.85 31.71 -41.03
N SER A 233 44.46 32.31 -40.02
CA SER A 233 45.32 33.46 -40.26
C SER A 233 46.39 32.96 -41.25
N PRO A 234 46.69 33.71 -42.32
CA PRO A 234 47.76 33.33 -43.22
C PRO A 234 49.02 33.05 -42.38
N PRO A 235 49.76 31.96 -42.67
CA PRO A 235 50.91 31.58 -41.87
C PRO A 235 51.81 32.80 -41.70
N PRO A 236 52.21 33.17 -40.47
CA PRO A 236 53.23 34.20 -40.30
C PRO A 236 54.45 33.71 -41.06
N ARG A 237 54.91 34.51 -42.03
CA ARG A 237 56.18 34.28 -42.73
C ARG A 237 57.29 34.42 -41.68
N THR A 238 57.61 33.34 -40.99
CA THR A 238 58.74 33.27 -40.07
C THR A 238 59.96 32.90 -40.89
N ASN A 239 60.81 33.89 -41.08
CA ASN A 239 62.19 33.68 -41.50
C ASN A 239 62.87 32.77 -40.47
N SER A 240 63.59 31.78 -40.99
CA SER A 240 64.53 30.94 -40.25
C SER A 240 65.32 31.74 -39.22
N SER A 241 65.29 31.29 -37.97
CA SER A 241 66.52 31.04 -37.20
C SER A 241 66.22 30.36 -35.87
N THR A 242 67.13 29.43 -35.54
CA THR A 242 67.61 29.07 -34.19
C THR A 242 66.57 28.43 -33.26
N ALA A 243 66.54 27.11 -33.06
CA ALA A 243 67.57 26.22 -32.49
C ALA A 243 67.94 26.55 -31.02
N LEU A 244 67.86 25.49 -30.21
CA LEU A 244 68.58 25.24 -28.95
C LEU A 244 68.08 25.90 -27.65
N LEU A 245 68.19 25.09 -26.58
CA LEU A 245 67.97 25.35 -25.14
C LEU A 245 66.49 25.48 -24.73
N GLU A 246 66.00 24.83 -23.68
CA GLU A 246 66.68 24.34 -22.47
C GLU A 246 65.76 23.32 -21.77
N GLU A 247 66.30 22.17 -21.38
CA GLU A 247 65.80 21.36 -20.28
C GLU A 247 65.91 22.22 -19.00
N PHE A 248 64.82 22.38 -18.24
CA PHE A 248 64.93 22.79 -16.85
C PHE A 248 63.91 22.06 -15.99
N ASP A 249 64.47 21.17 -15.18
CA ASP A 249 63.87 20.45 -14.07
C ASP A 249 63.53 21.40 -12.92
N ASP A 250 62.61 20.93 -12.06
CA ASP A 250 62.39 21.32 -10.67
C ASP A 250 62.00 22.77 -10.32
N THR A 251 60.74 22.94 -9.90
CA THR A 251 60.45 23.52 -8.57
C THR A 251 59.05 23.12 -8.08
N PRO A 252 58.92 22.46 -6.91
CA PRO A 252 57.67 22.36 -6.19
C PRO A 252 57.45 23.62 -5.35
N THR A 253 56.22 23.80 -4.85
CA THR A 253 55.81 24.82 -3.85
C THR A 253 55.27 26.12 -4.45
N SER A 254 53.94 26.29 -4.47
CA SER A 254 53.26 27.05 -3.41
C SER A 254 51.84 27.43 -3.83
N SER A 255 50.88 26.84 -3.13
CA SER A 255 49.78 27.57 -2.48
C SER A 255 49.14 28.75 -3.23
N SER A 256 48.06 28.49 -3.96
CA SER A 256 46.76 29.14 -3.67
C SER A 256 45.66 28.50 -4.54
N SER A 257 45.38 27.22 -4.31
CA SER A 257 44.13 26.65 -4.76
C SER A 257 43.11 26.95 -3.68
N TRP A 258 42.39 28.06 -3.83
CA TRP A 258 41.08 28.25 -3.20
C TRP A 258 40.15 27.19 -3.79
N ARG A 259 40.35 25.92 -3.39
CA ARG A 259 39.33 24.89 -3.46
C ARG A 259 38.30 25.31 -2.44
N THR A 260 37.32 26.08 -2.90
CA THR A 260 35.98 25.88 -2.38
C THR A 260 35.72 24.37 -2.48
N PRO A 261 35.37 23.68 -1.39
CA PRO A 261 34.80 22.36 -1.52
C PRO A 261 33.48 22.60 -2.24
N ARG A 262 33.51 22.41 -3.56
CA ARG A 262 32.32 22.24 -4.37
C ARG A 262 31.76 20.92 -3.88
N SER A 263 30.91 21.03 -2.86
CA SER A 263 30.11 19.96 -2.33
C SER A 263 29.28 19.46 -3.51
N SER A 264 29.80 18.43 -4.17
CA SER A 264 29.06 17.65 -5.14
C SER A 264 27.99 16.91 -4.34
N GLY A 265 26.88 17.62 -4.05
CA GLY A 265 25.68 17.13 -3.38
C GLY A 265 24.93 16.14 -4.27
N GLY A 266 25.58 15.00 -4.54
CA GLY A 266 25.05 13.93 -5.39
C GLY A 266 24.72 12.64 -4.64
N ILE A 267 24.89 12.57 -3.31
CA ILE A 267 24.68 11.32 -2.55
C ILE A 267 24.08 11.60 -1.17
N GLU A 268 22.94 12.29 -1.09
CA GLU A 268 22.16 12.41 0.17
C GLU A 268 21.10 11.30 0.34
N PHE A 269 21.01 10.37 -0.61
CA PHE A 269 20.07 9.23 -0.55
C PHE A 269 20.68 7.93 0.00
N ALA A 270 21.91 7.97 0.53
CA ALA A 270 22.51 6.80 1.17
C ALA A 270 21.92 6.59 2.58
N TRP A 271 21.81 5.34 3.01
CA TRP A 271 21.47 5.02 4.40
C TRP A 271 22.57 5.54 5.33
N GLN A 272 22.21 6.40 6.28
CA GLN A 272 23.11 6.94 7.29
C GLN A 272 22.78 6.32 8.64
N GLU A 273 23.79 5.88 9.39
CA GLU A 273 23.59 5.33 10.73
C GLU A 273 23.32 6.46 11.73
N ASP A 274 22.24 6.32 12.50
CA ASP A 274 21.89 7.25 13.57
C ASP A 274 22.52 6.82 14.91
N LEU A 275 23.60 7.51 15.24
CA LEU A 275 24.40 7.32 16.44
C LEU A 275 23.87 8.09 17.66
N ILE A 276 22.84 8.93 17.49
CA ILE A 276 22.32 9.75 18.58
C ILE A 276 21.66 8.85 19.63
N ARG A 277 21.97 9.11 20.90
CA ARG A 277 21.43 8.38 22.05
C ARG A 277 20.53 9.31 22.86
N HIS A 278 19.23 9.05 22.76
CA HIS A 278 18.22 9.72 23.57
C HIS A 278 18.05 8.99 24.93
N PRO A 279 17.65 9.72 26.00
CA PRO A 279 17.37 9.11 27.29
C PRO A 279 16.21 8.12 27.20
N THR A 280 16.27 7.02 27.97
CA THR A 280 15.18 6.04 28.00
C THR A 280 13.96 6.63 28.71
N PRO A 281 12.77 6.64 28.08
CA PRO A 281 11.56 7.13 28.71
C PRO A 281 11.12 6.23 29.89
N HIS A 282 10.33 6.80 30.81
CA HIS A 282 9.88 6.13 32.04
C HIS A 282 8.64 5.22 31.86
N PHE A 283 8.25 4.93 30.63
CA PHE A 283 7.10 4.10 30.29
C PHE A 283 7.54 2.91 29.42
N ASP A 284 6.65 1.93 29.24
CA ASP A 284 6.92 0.71 28.48
C ASP A 284 6.38 0.78 27.04
N LEU A 285 6.66 -0.24 26.21
CA LEU A 285 6.17 -0.30 24.82
C LEU A 285 4.65 -0.34 24.68
N ASP A 286 3.93 -0.77 25.71
CA ASP A 286 2.47 -0.83 25.72
C ASP A 286 1.82 0.51 26.12
N SER A 287 2.62 1.56 26.37
CA SER A 287 2.12 2.87 26.77
C SER A 287 1.29 3.56 25.67
N PRO A 288 0.32 4.42 26.04
CA PRO A 288 -0.51 5.11 25.06
C PRO A 288 0.30 6.00 24.09
N GLU A 289 1.45 6.52 24.51
CA GLU A 289 2.34 7.32 23.67
C GLU A 289 2.91 6.51 22.51
N VAL A 290 3.40 5.30 22.79
CA VAL A 290 3.90 4.37 21.75
C VAL A 290 2.75 3.91 20.86
N GLN A 291 1.59 3.62 21.45
CA GLN A 291 0.41 3.23 20.66
C GLN A 291 -0.04 4.33 19.70
N TYR A 292 -0.10 5.58 20.16
CA TYR A 292 -0.45 6.73 19.34
C TYR A 292 0.56 6.90 18.20
N LEU A 293 1.86 6.85 18.49
CA LEU A 293 2.91 6.96 17.48
C LEU A 293 2.76 5.91 16.37
N LEU A 294 2.51 4.64 16.73
CA LEU A 294 2.29 3.56 15.76
C LEU A 294 1.03 3.79 14.90
N GLN A 295 -0.05 4.30 15.49
CA GLN A 295 -1.29 4.62 14.78
C GLN A 295 -1.13 5.83 13.86
N SER A 296 -0.35 6.84 14.26
CA SER A 296 -0.03 8.00 13.42
C SER A 296 0.78 7.63 12.19
N TRP A 297 1.62 6.59 12.28
CA TRP A 297 2.40 6.11 11.15
C TRP A 297 1.58 5.30 10.14
N THR A 298 0.72 4.38 10.60
CA THR A 298 -0.06 3.53 9.69
C THR A 298 -1.43 3.18 10.25
N GLN A 299 -2.45 3.22 9.37
CA GLN A 299 -3.80 2.74 9.64
C GLN A 299 -3.97 1.24 9.32
N ASN A 300 -2.96 0.60 8.72
CA ASN A 300 -3.02 -0.81 8.37
C ASN A 300 -2.85 -1.68 9.62
N ILE A 301 -3.95 -2.30 10.06
CA ILE A 301 -4.02 -3.12 11.28
C ILE A 301 -2.99 -4.27 11.25
N LYS A 302 -2.78 -4.91 10.09
CA LYS A 302 -1.82 -6.02 9.95
C LYS A 302 -0.38 -5.55 10.17
N LYS A 303 0.00 -4.40 9.58
CA LYS A 303 1.34 -3.80 9.78
C LYS A 303 1.57 -3.39 11.23
N LEU A 304 0.55 -2.80 11.85
CA LEU A 304 0.60 -2.37 13.25
C LEU A 304 0.79 -3.58 14.18
N GLN A 305 0.03 -4.66 13.98
CA GLN A 305 0.19 -5.91 14.72
C GLN A 305 1.57 -6.54 14.52
N TYR A 306 2.06 -6.58 13.28
CA TYR A 306 3.39 -7.10 12.96
C TYR A 306 4.49 -6.34 13.70
N ILE A 307 4.48 -5.00 13.65
CA ILE A 307 5.49 -4.19 14.34
C ILE A 307 5.38 -4.27 15.86
N ARG A 308 4.17 -4.28 16.43
CA ARG A 308 4.02 -4.51 17.88
C ARG A 308 4.65 -5.83 18.30
N THR A 309 4.32 -6.91 17.59
CA THR A 309 4.87 -8.24 17.84
C THR A 309 6.40 -8.22 17.74
N TRP A 310 6.94 -7.60 16.69
CA TRP A 310 8.38 -7.43 16.50
C TRP A 310 9.04 -6.69 17.67
N LEU A 311 8.51 -5.51 18.05
CA LEU A 311 9.04 -4.70 19.14
C LEU A 311 9.03 -5.46 20.47
N THR A 312 7.94 -6.18 20.78
CA THR A 312 7.83 -7.01 21.98
C THR A 312 8.91 -8.11 21.99
N HIS A 313 9.11 -8.84 20.88
CA HIS A 313 10.16 -9.87 20.80
C HIS A 313 11.58 -9.30 20.97
N VAL A 314 11.82 -8.08 20.46
CA VAL A 314 13.14 -7.43 20.58
C VAL A 314 13.43 -7.02 22.02
N VAL A 315 12.42 -6.53 22.77
CA VAL A 315 12.58 -6.11 24.18
C VAL A 315 12.65 -7.29 25.15
N VAL A 316 11.95 -8.39 24.87
CA VAL A 316 11.98 -9.58 25.73
C VAL A 316 13.36 -10.22 25.68
N GLU A 317 14.13 -10.07 26.76
CA GLU A 317 15.49 -10.58 26.87
C GLU A 317 15.57 -12.10 27.04
N THR A 318 14.49 -12.77 27.43
CA THR A 318 14.54 -14.13 28.00
C THR A 318 14.72 -15.26 26.99
N ALA A 319 14.46 -15.04 25.70
CA ALA A 319 14.57 -16.06 24.66
C ALA A 319 15.52 -15.63 23.54
N ASP A 320 16.26 -16.58 22.97
CA ASP A 320 16.91 -16.37 21.68
C ASP A 320 15.84 -16.06 20.63
N LEU A 321 16.17 -15.20 19.67
CA LEU A 321 15.23 -14.91 18.58
C LEU A 321 15.05 -16.18 17.75
N PRO A 322 13.83 -16.50 17.29
CA PRO A 322 13.63 -17.59 16.33
C PRO A 322 14.55 -17.45 15.12
N ASP A 323 15.00 -18.57 14.55
CA ASP A 323 15.88 -18.57 13.37
C ASP A 323 15.25 -17.82 12.18
N ASP A 324 13.93 -17.88 12.04
CA ASP A 324 13.15 -17.19 10.99
C ASP A 324 12.72 -15.77 11.40
N PHE A 325 13.18 -15.26 12.55
CA PHE A 325 12.81 -13.91 12.99
C PHE A 325 13.41 -12.86 12.03
N PRO A 326 12.68 -11.81 11.65
CA PRO A 326 13.22 -10.76 10.81
C PRO A 326 14.17 -9.87 11.64
N MET A 327 15.46 -9.85 11.28
CA MET A 327 16.49 -9.08 12.00
C MET A 327 16.32 -7.56 11.92
N GLY A 328 15.35 -7.06 11.16
CA GLY A 328 15.07 -5.64 11.12
C GLY A 328 13.70 -5.31 10.55
N ILE A 329 13.27 -4.09 10.83
CA ILE A 329 12.06 -3.49 10.27
C ILE A 329 12.42 -2.20 9.54
N GLU A 330 11.66 -1.93 8.49
CA GLU A 330 11.74 -0.70 7.71
C GLU A 330 10.43 0.06 7.83
N LEU A 331 10.56 1.33 8.15
CA LEU A 331 9.48 2.29 8.34
C LEU A 331 9.63 3.32 7.21
N PRO A 332 9.02 3.07 6.03
CA PRO A 332 9.16 3.97 4.90
C PRO A 332 8.32 5.23 5.09
N ARG A 333 8.78 6.32 4.47
CA ARG A 333 8.06 7.59 4.32
C ARG A 333 7.50 8.15 5.64
N LEU A 334 8.32 8.20 6.69
CA LEU A 334 7.92 8.82 7.95
C LEU A 334 7.90 10.34 7.82
N LEU A 335 6.85 10.96 8.35
CA LEU A 335 6.86 12.39 8.67
C LEU A 335 7.98 12.68 9.70
N PRO A 336 8.60 13.88 9.68
CA PRO A 336 9.68 14.23 10.60
C PRO A 336 9.32 14.02 12.07
N GLU A 337 8.09 14.34 12.47
CA GLU A 337 7.61 14.19 13.85
C GLU A 337 7.48 12.73 14.25
N ILE A 338 7.02 11.89 13.32
CA ILE A 338 6.87 10.45 13.55
C ILE A 338 8.24 9.79 13.61
N ARG A 339 9.15 10.14 12.69
CA ARG A 339 10.55 9.73 12.73
C ARG A 339 11.16 10.04 14.09
N ASP A 340 11.07 11.30 14.53
CA ASP A 340 11.64 11.73 15.80
C ASP A 340 11.00 10.99 16.98
N GLY A 341 9.69 10.73 16.94
CA GLY A 341 9.00 9.89 17.92
C GLY A 341 9.59 8.47 18.01
N PHE A 342 9.88 7.82 16.87
CA PHE A 342 10.53 6.51 16.88
C PHE A 342 11.94 6.57 17.47
N LEU A 343 12.74 7.56 17.06
CA LEU A 343 14.13 7.73 17.51
C LEU A 343 14.24 8.09 18.99
N THR A 344 13.29 8.87 19.51
CA THR A 344 13.33 9.39 20.88
C THR A 344 12.55 8.55 21.89
N LEU A 345 11.50 7.84 21.47
CA LEU A 345 10.64 7.06 22.38
C LEU A 345 10.87 5.56 22.23
N VAL A 346 10.83 5.03 21.01
CA VAL A 346 10.85 3.57 20.77
C VAL A 346 12.27 3.03 20.81
N VAL A 347 13.21 3.62 20.07
CA VAL A 347 14.60 3.15 19.99
C VAL A 347 15.29 3.09 21.36
N PRO A 348 15.13 4.07 22.27
CA PRO A 348 15.73 3.99 23.61
C PRO A 348 15.16 2.87 24.47
N LEU A 349 13.89 2.49 24.28
CA LEU A 349 13.29 1.32 24.92
C LEU A 349 13.89 0.02 24.39
N LEU A 350 14.09 -0.08 23.07
CA LEU A 350 14.78 -1.23 22.46
C LEU A 350 16.24 -1.33 22.88
N ARG A 351 16.91 -0.20 23.13
CA ARG A 351 18.31 -0.15 23.60
C ARG A 351 18.46 -0.39 25.11
N LYS A 352 17.35 -0.45 25.87
CA LYS A 352 17.37 -0.78 27.31
C LYS A 352 17.86 -2.21 27.55
N GLN A 353 17.57 -3.12 26.62
CA GLN A 353 18.10 -4.48 26.70
C GLN A 353 19.59 -4.52 26.32
N THR A 354 20.34 -5.42 26.95
CA THR A 354 21.81 -5.49 26.80
C THR A 354 22.30 -6.68 25.98
N ARG A 355 21.42 -7.61 25.62
CA ARG A 355 21.79 -8.85 24.91
C ARG A 355 22.06 -8.63 23.43
N ARG A 356 21.41 -7.63 22.83
CA ARG A 356 21.41 -7.37 21.39
C ARG A 356 21.81 -5.93 21.13
N GLU A 357 22.45 -5.69 20.00
CA GLU A 357 22.79 -4.35 19.53
C GLU A 357 21.68 -3.86 18.61
N ILE A 358 21.21 -2.63 18.84
CA ILE A 358 20.15 -2.01 18.04
C ILE A 358 20.80 -0.93 17.18
N GLN A 359 20.91 -1.23 15.89
CA GLN A 359 21.39 -0.31 14.87
C GLN A 359 20.20 0.40 14.23
N VAL A 360 20.31 1.71 14.05
CA VAL A 360 19.26 2.52 13.44
C VAL A 360 19.87 3.25 12.27
N HIS A 361 19.22 3.17 11.12
CA HIS A 361 19.65 3.87 9.92
C HIS A 361 18.50 4.74 9.42
N THR A 362 18.83 5.93 8.96
CA THR A 362 17.89 6.89 8.37
C THR A 362 18.30 7.19 6.95
N ARG A 363 17.32 7.41 6.08
CA ARG A 363 17.55 7.87 4.70
C ARG A 363 16.49 8.89 4.34
N GLN A 364 16.90 10.04 3.82
CA GLN A 364 15.97 11.05 3.33
C GLN A 364 15.35 10.57 2.01
N TYR A 365 14.04 10.76 1.87
CA TYR A 365 13.33 10.43 0.64
C TYR A 365 13.49 11.57 -0.37
N ASN A 366 13.25 11.30 -1.66
CA ASN A 366 13.42 12.28 -2.75
C ASN A 366 12.53 13.53 -2.65
N ASP A 367 11.59 13.56 -1.73
CA ASP A 367 10.66 14.68 -1.53
C ASP A 367 11.12 15.67 -0.44
N ASP A 368 12.32 15.48 0.11
CA ASP A 368 12.96 16.22 1.20
C ASP A 368 12.19 16.25 2.53
N TYR A 369 10.93 15.82 2.54
CA TYR A 369 10.02 15.93 3.66
C TYR A 369 9.91 14.61 4.45
N HIS A 370 9.94 13.48 3.75
CA HIS A 370 9.83 12.18 4.40
C HIS A 370 11.21 11.54 4.64
N THR A 371 11.28 10.75 5.70
CA THR A 371 12.48 9.97 6.04
C THR A 371 12.12 8.50 6.19
N ASP A 372 12.91 7.62 5.59
CA ASP A 372 12.84 6.20 5.87
C ASP A 372 13.68 5.89 7.11
N VAL A 373 13.13 5.12 8.04
CA VAL A 373 13.86 4.62 9.22
C VAL A 373 13.96 3.11 9.16
N ARG A 374 15.15 2.58 9.36
CA ARG A 374 15.41 1.14 9.43
C ARG A 374 16.02 0.80 10.77
N ILE A 375 15.37 -0.08 11.51
CA ILE A 375 15.82 -0.55 12.83
C ILE A 375 16.26 -2.00 12.66
N ARG A 376 17.53 -2.30 12.98
CA ARG A 376 18.11 -3.63 12.90
C ARG A 376 18.57 -4.10 14.27
N VAL A 377 18.41 -5.39 14.50
CA VAL A 377 18.87 -6.10 15.68
C VAL A 377 20.06 -6.95 15.25
N VAL A 378 21.20 -6.69 15.85
CA VAL A 378 22.44 -7.42 15.60
C VAL A 378 22.79 -8.20 16.87
N PRO A 379 23.15 -9.49 16.76
CA PRO A 379 23.68 -10.23 17.90
C PRO A 379 24.93 -9.51 18.42
N ARG A 380 25.00 -9.23 19.73
CA ARG A 380 26.26 -8.77 20.31
C ARG A 380 27.24 -9.93 20.29
N LEU A 381 28.32 -9.79 19.54
CA LEU A 381 29.43 -10.72 19.61
C LEU A 381 29.98 -10.72 21.06
N PRO A 382 30.20 -11.90 21.66
CA PRO A 382 30.64 -12.03 23.05
C PRO A 382 32.05 -11.48 23.31
#